data_AF-A0A1H8XNV8-F1
#
_entry.id   AF-A0A1H8XNV8-F1
#
_cell.length_a   1.000
_cell.length_b   1.000
_cell.length_c   1.000
_cell.angle_alpha   90.00
_cell.angle_beta   90.00
_cell.angle_gamma   90.00
#
_symmetry.space_group_name_H-M   'P 1'
#
loop_
_entity.id
_entity.type
_entity.pdbx_description
1 polymer ?
#
loop_
_entity_poly.entity_id
_entity_poly.type
_entity_poly.pdbx_seq_one_letter_code
_entity_poly.pdbx_strand_id
1 'polypeptide(L)'
;MIPAYVIKQELQAVKEKLFVSDRVSQVRDIFLFSCFTGLAYADVKKLNRSEISIGIDGEQWVYTARQKTDTPSRIPLLPIALEIMKRYEHHPQCVNKGRLLPVLSNQKMNAYLKEIADLLTPMSVF
;
A
#
# COMPACT_ATOMS: atom_id res chain seq x y z
N MET A 1 16.42 -14.45 8.93
CA MET A 1 15.68 -13.38 9.63
C MET A 1 16.24 -12.06 9.11
N ILE A 2 15.52 -11.36 8.24
CA ILE A 2 16.01 -10.11 7.65
C ILE A 2 15.87 -9.00 8.70
N PRO A 3 16.93 -8.23 9.04
CA PRO A 3 16.87 -7.23 10.11
C PRO A 3 15.90 -6.09 9.77
N ALA A 4 15.07 -5.69 10.74
CA ALA A 4 14.07 -4.62 10.60
C ALA A 4 14.66 -3.25 10.21
N TYR A 5 15.97 -3.04 10.42
CA TYR A 5 16.66 -1.81 10.04
C TYR A 5 16.87 -1.67 8.52
N VAL A 6 17.14 -2.78 7.83
CA VAL A 6 17.35 -2.81 6.36
C VAL A 6 16.06 -2.41 5.65
N ILE A 7 14.92 -2.88 6.16
CA ILE A 7 13.59 -2.56 5.64
C ILE A 7 13.32 -1.04 5.71
N LYS A 8 13.73 -0.33 6.77
CA LYS A 8 13.50 1.12 6.87
C LYS A 8 14.30 1.92 5.83
N GLN A 9 15.57 1.59 5.61
CA GLN A 9 16.41 2.30 4.64
C GLN A 9 15.96 2.00 3.20
N GLU A 10 15.64 0.74 2.89
CA GLU A 10 15.13 0.37 1.57
C GLU A 10 13.75 1.00 1.29
N LEU A 11 12.84 1.02 2.27
CA LEU A 11 11.54 1.68 2.13
C LEU A 11 11.68 3.20 1.92
N GLN A 12 12.66 3.83 2.58
CA GLN A 12 12.92 5.26 2.39
C GLN A 12 13.49 5.53 0.98
N ALA A 13 14.42 4.70 0.51
CA ALA A 13 14.95 4.79 -0.85
C ALA A 13 13.84 4.59 -1.91
N VAL A 14 12.92 3.65 -1.68
CA VAL A 14 11.72 3.46 -2.53
C VAL A 14 10.81 4.69 -2.51
N LYS A 15 10.62 5.31 -1.34
CA LYS A 15 9.78 6.51 -1.18
C LYS A 15 10.36 7.70 -1.93
N GLU A 16 11.66 7.90 -1.86
CA GLU A 16 12.37 9.06 -2.44
C GLU A 16 12.67 8.90 -3.94
N LYS A 17 12.67 7.68 -4.47
CA LYS A 17 12.90 7.44 -5.89
C LYS A 17 11.74 8.00 -6.71
N LEU A 18 12.05 9.00 -7.54
CA LEU A 18 11.13 9.58 -8.52
C LEU A 18 10.96 8.57 -9.66
N PHE A 19 9.85 7.85 -9.66
CA PHE A 19 9.49 6.98 -10.78
C PHE A 19 8.87 7.82 -11.89
N VAL A 20 9.38 7.65 -13.11
CA VAL A 20 8.98 8.41 -14.31
C VAL A 20 7.56 8.05 -14.78
N SER A 21 6.99 6.94 -14.29
CA SER A 21 5.69 6.42 -14.73
C SER A 21 4.68 6.40 -13.58
N ASP A 22 3.50 7.01 -13.81
CA ASP A 22 2.37 7.01 -12.86
C ASP A 22 1.98 5.60 -12.39
N ARG A 23 2.14 4.59 -13.26
CA ARG A 23 1.83 3.19 -12.91
C ARG A 23 2.81 2.59 -11.92
N VAL A 24 4.09 2.95 -12.01
CA VAL A 24 5.11 2.45 -11.08
C VAL A 24 4.93 3.12 -9.72
N SER A 25 4.65 4.43 -9.71
CA SER A 25 4.27 5.18 -8.50
C SER A 25 3.02 4.60 -7.83
N GLN A 26 2.01 4.21 -8.62
CA GLN A 26 0.80 3.54 -8.13
C GLN A 26 1.11 2.21 -7.44
N VAL A 27 1.91 1.34 -8.07
CA VAL A 27 2.29 0.05 -7.47
C VAL A 27 3.12 0.25 -6.21
N ARG A 28 4.07 1.19 -6.23
CA ARG A 28 4.84 1.56 -5.05
C ARG A 28 3.93 1.98 -3.91
N ASP A 29 3.00 2.91 -4.15
CA ASP A 29 2.14 3.44 -3.11
C ASP A 29 1.23 2.34 -2.52
N ILE A 30 0.71 1.42 -3.35
CA ILE A 30 -0.06 0.25 -2.88
C ILE A 30 0.81 -0.69 -2.04
N PHE A 31 2.06 -0.91 -2.46
CA PHE A 31 3.02 -1.73 -1.73
C PHE A 31 3.36 -1.12 -0.36
N LEU A 32 3.69 0.18 -0.33
CA LEU A 32 3.94 0.92 0.91
C LEU A 32 2.72 0.86 1.83
N PHE A 33 1.52 1.12 1.30
CA PHE A 33 0.28 1.01 2.09
C PHE A 33 0.13 -0.39 2.70
N SER A 34 0.41 -1.45 1.94
CA SER A 34 0.40 -2.83 2.45
C SER A 34 1.45 -3.06 3.54
N CYS A 35 2.66 -2.51 3.40
CA CYS A 35 3.71 -2.61 4.41
C CYS A 35 3.36 -1.89 5.72
N PHE A 36 2.74 -0.71 5.64
CA PHE A 36 2.38 0.08 6.83
C PHE A 36 1.11 -0.42 7.51
N THR A 37 0.19 -1.05 6.77
CA THR A 37 -1.05 -1.60 7.33
C THR A 37 -0.96 -3.09 7.67
N GLY A 38 0.03 -3.81 7.13
CA GLY A 38 0.15 -5.26 7.25
C GLY A 38 -0.94 -6.04 6.49
N LEU A 39 -1.75 -5.38 5.68
CA LEU A 39 -2.78 -6.02 4.86
C LEU A 39 -2.15 -6.75 3.69
N ALA A 40 -2.66 -7.95 3.40
CA ALA A 40 -2.29 -8.64 2.18
C ALA A 40 -2.83 -7.88 0.97
N TYR A 41 -2.14 -7.96 -0.16
CA TYR A 41 -2.59 -7.35 -1.42
C TYR A 41 -4.05 -7.68 -1.76
N ALA A 42 -4.50 -8.91 -1.48
CA ALA A 42 -5.88 -9.33 -1.76
C ALA A 42 -6.91 -8.57 -0.92
N ASP A 43 -6.55 -8.20 0.31
CA ASP A 43 -7.38 -7.41 1.21
C ASP A 43 -7.36 -5.96 0.77
N VAL A 44 -6.18 -5.37 0.51
CA VAL A 44 -6.05 -3.99 -0.01
C VAL A 44 -6.84 -3.80 -1.32
N LYS A 45 -6.86 -4.81 -2.19
CA LYS A 45 -7.63 -4.79 -3.44
C LYS A 45 -9.14 -4.75 -3.24
N LYS A 46 -9.63 -5.37 -2.17
CA LYS A 46 -11.06 -5.42 -1.83
C LYS A 46 -11.48 -4.25 -0.93
N LEU A 47 -10.51 -3.61 -0.29
CA LEU A 47 -10.71 -2.54 0.67
C LEU A 47 -11.46 -1.36 0.05
N ASN A 48 -12.55 -0.98 0.71
CA ASN A 48 -13.43 0.11 0.36
C ASN A 48 -13.22 1.30 1.28
N ARG A 49 -13.61 2.48 0.82
CA ARG A 49 -13.54 3.71 1.63
C ARG A 49 -14.41 3.64 2.88
N SER A 50 -15.53 2.92 2.80
CA SER A 50 -16.46 2.70 3.92
C SER A 50 -15.85 1.89 5.05
N GLU A 51 -14.73 1.21 4.82
CA GLU A 51 -14.00 0.46 5.85
C GLU A 51 -13.01 1.35 6.62
N ILE A 52 -12.94 2.65 6.30
CA ILE A 52 -12.16 3.62 7.06
C ILE A 52 -13.09 4.40 8.00
N SER A 53 -12.78 4.39 9.30
CA SER A 53 -13.52 5.15 10.30
C SER A 53 -12.57 5.84 11.28
N ILE A 54 -13.05 6.92 11.90
CA ILE A 54 -12.31 7.64 12.94
C ILE A 54 -12.50 6.90 14.28
N GLY A 55 -11.41 6.61 14.96
CA GLY A 55 -11.39 5.98 16.27
C GLY A 55 -11.74 6.97 17.39
N ILE A 56 -11.89 6.45 18.62
CA ILE A 56 -12.13 7.27 19.81
C ILE A 56 -10.96 8.21 20.15
N ASP A 57 -9.78 7.90 19.62
CA ASP A 57 -8.55 8.68 19.71
C ASP A 57 -8.50 9.83 18.69
N GLY A 58 -9.46 9.89 17.76
CA GLY A 58 -9.47 10.86 16.66
C GLY A 58 -8.62 10.44 15.46
N GLU A 59 -7.94 9.30 15.53
CA GLU A 59 -7.12 8.77 14.44
C GLU A 59 -7.96 7.99 13.43
N GLN A 60 -7.47 7.81 12.21
CA GLN A 60 -8.16 6.99 11.21
C GLN A 60 -7.73 5.53 11.30
N TRP A 61 -8.70 4.64 11.21
CA TRP A 61 -8.51 3.20 11.35
C TRP A 61 -9.14 2.46 10.18
N VAL A 62 -8.50 1.37 9.75
CA VAL A 62 -9.10 0.39 8.88
C VAL A 62 -9.86 -0.63 9.72
N TYR A 63 -11.15 -0.78 9.44
CA TYR A 63 -12.04 -1.78 10.01
C TYR A 63 -12.37 -2.81 8.95
N THR A 64 -11.71 -3.97 8.99
CA THR A 64 -12.02 -5.08 8.08
C THR A 64 -12.63 -6.25 8.84
N ALA A 65 -13.70 -6.83 8.28
CA ALA A 65 -14.24 -8.10 8.74
C ALA A 65 -13.42 -9.24 8.10
N ARG A 66 -12.58 -9.92 8.87
CA ARG A 66 -11.84 -11.09 8.37
C ARG A 66 -12.84 -12.21 8.09
N GLN A 67 -12.88 -12.71 6.86
CA GLN A 67 -13.78 -13.81 6.45
C GLN A 67 -13.47 -15.18 7.09
N LYS A 68 -12.40 -15.34 7.88
CA LYS A 68 -11.98 -16.66 8.41
C LYS A 68 -11.77 -16.75 9.93
N THR A 69 -11.85 -15.65 10.65
CA THR A 69 -11.85 -15.64 12.12
C THR A 69 -12.72 -14.48 12.54
N ASP A 70 -13.66 -14.72 13.44
CA ASP A 70 -14.73 -13.80 13.91
C ASP A 70 -14.21 -12.58 14.70
N THR A 71 -12.97 -12.18 14.45
CA THR A 71 -12.27 -11.06 15.08
C THR A 71 -12.10 -9.93 14.06
N PRO A 72 -12.88 -8.84 14.16
CA PRO A 72 -12.69 -7.67 13.33
C PRO A 72 -11.27 -7.12 13.55
N SER A 73 -10.52 -6.94 12.47
CA SER A 73 -9.18 -6.38 12.54
C SER A 73 -9.28 -4.86 12.47
N ARG A 74 -8.71 -4.20 13.48
CA ARG A 74 -8.61 -2.74 13.57
C ARG A 74 -7.14 -2.36 13.39
N ILE A 75 -6.85 -1.64 12.32
CA ILE A 75 -5.47 -1.26 11.97
C ILE A 75 -5.37 0.26 11.96
N PRO A 76 -4.51 0.87 12.78
CA PRO A 76 -4.33 2.31 12.77
C PRO A 76 -3.63 2.73 11.48
N LEU A 77 -4.12 3.80 10.84
CA LEU A 77 -3.53 4.35 9.63
C LEU A 77 -2.45 5.37 9.99
N LEU A 78 -1.20 5.01 9.69
CA LEU A 78 -0.07 5.93 9.84
C LEU A 78 -0.16 7.09 8.85
N PRO A 79 0.48 8.25 9.14
CA PRO A 79 0.41 9.43 8.27
C PRO A 79 0.72 9.16 6.79
N ILE A 80 1.69 8.28 6.51
CA ILE A 80 2.03 7.90 5.13
C ILE A 80 0.92 7.13 4.41
N ALA A 81 0.14 6.30 5.13
CA ALA A 81 -1.00 5.61 4.56
C ALA A 81 -2.12 6.62 4.23
N LEU A 82 -2.29 7.64 5.06
CA LEU A 82 -3.24 8.74 4.83
C LEU A 82 -2.85 9.61 3.62
N GLU A 83 -1.57 9.93 3.49
CA GLU A 83 -1.04 10.64 2.32
C GLU A 83 -1.31 9.87 1.02
N ILE A 84 -1.07 8.55 1.03
CA ILE A 84 -1.36 7.66 -0.10
C ILE A 84 -2.87 7.66 -0.40
N MET A 85 -3.73 7.51 0.60
CA MET A 85 -5.19 7.54 0.42
C MET A 85 -5.65 8.84 -0.23
N LYS A 86 -5.18 9.98 0.28
CA LYS A 86 -5.52 11.31 -0.24
C LYS A 86 -5.10 11.49 -1.69
N ARG A 87 -3.94 10.97 -2.08
CA ARG A 87 -3.46 11.01 -3.48
C ARG A 87 -4.42 10.32 -4.45
N TYR A 88 -5.08 9.25 -4.03
CA TYR A 88 -6.00 8.47 -4.89
C TYR A 88 -7.49 8.74 -4.63
N GLU A 89 -7.81 9.78 -3.86
CA GLU A 89 -9.19 10.14 -3.50
C GLU A 89 -10.08 10.42 -4.73
N HIS A 90 -9.51 10.97 -5.80
CA HIS A 90 -10.23 11.28 -7.02
C HIS A 90 -9.91 10.33 -8.19
N HIS A 91 -9.20 9.24 -7.91
CA HIS A 91 -8.82 8.31 -8.96
C HIS A 91 -10.06 7.61 -9.55
N PRO A 92 -10.25 7.57 -10.89
CA PRO A 92 -11.48 7.06 -11.51
C PRO A 92 -11.88 5.66 -11.07
N GLN A 93 -10.91 4.76 -10.88
CA GLN A 93 -11.20 3.41 -10.37
C GLN A 93 -11.72 3.40 -8.94
N CYS A 94 -11.25 4.30 -8.09
CA CYS A 94 -11.68 4.37 -6.70
C CYS A 94 -13.10 4.94 -6.60
N VAL A 95 -13.37 6.02 -7.34
CA VAL A 95 -14.69 6.66 -7.39
C VAL A 95 -15.73 5.71 -7.98
N ASN A 96 -15.45 5.09 -9.13
CA ASN A 96 -16.44 4.26 -9.83
C ASN A 96 -16.71 2.91 -9.14
N LYS A 97 -15.78 2.40 -8.33
CA LYS A 97 -15.89 1.08 -7.69
C LYS A 97 -15.97 1.12 -6.16
N GLY A 98 -15.97 2.31 -5.55
CA GLY A 98 -15.94 2.50 -4.10
C GLY A 98 -14.66 2.02 -3.40
N ARG A 99 -13.60 1.73 -4.16
CA ARG A 99 -12.34 1.19 -3.62
C ARG A 99 -11.52 2.27 -2.94
N LEU A 100 -10.76 1.88 -1.92
CA LEU A 100 -9.83 2.79 -1.25
C LEU A 100 -8.67 3.15 -2.19
N LEU A 101 -8.05 2.14 -2.79
CA LEU A 101 -6.89 2.30 -3.67
C LEU A 101 -7.13 1.66 -5.05
N PRO A 102 -6.52 2.21 -6.11
CA PRO A 102 -6.68 1.70 -7.46
C PRO A 102 -5.74 0.52 -7.70
N VAL A 103 -6.06 -0.64 -7.11
CA VAL A 103 -5.18 -1.80 -7.14
C VAL A 103 -5.21 -2.52 -8.50
N LEU A 104 -4.04 -2.70 -9.12
CA LEU A 104 -3.87 -3.39 -10.40
C LEU A 104 -4.12 -4.90 -10.30
N SER A 105 -4.00 -5.64 -11.40
CA SER A 105 -4.04 -7.11 -11.38
C SER A 105 -2.77 -7.69 -10.75
N ASN A 106 -2.85 -8.91 -10.19
CA ASN A 106 -1.69 -9.57 -9.55
C ASN A 106 -0.50 -9.67 -10.51
N GLN A 107 -0.75 -10.01 -11.78
CA GLN A 107 0.29 -10.12 -12.80
C GLN A 107 1.01 -8.79 -13.01
N LYS A 108 0.26 -7.68 -13.11
CA LYS A 108 0.84 -6.34 -13.27
C LYS A 108 1.61 -5.92 -12.02
N MET A 109 1.04 -6.13 -10.83
CA MET A 109 1.74 -5.87 -9.57
C MET A 109 3.08 -6.62 -9.51
N ASN A 110 3.10 -7.91 -9.81
CA ASN A 110 4.32 -8.71 -9.76
C ASN A 110 5.36 -8.26 -10.80
N ALA A 111 4.93 -7.84 -12.00
CA ALA A 111 5.83 -7.30 -13.00
C ALA A 111 6.48 -5.99 -12.53
N TYR A 112 5.69 -5.08 -11.97
CA TYR A 112 6.20 -3.81 -11.44
C TYR A 112 6.99 -3.96 -10.15
N LEU A 113 6.68 -4.94 -9.30
CA LEU A 113 7.49 -5.26 -8.13
C LEU A 113 8.86 -5.79 -8.54
N LYS A 114 8.95 -6.59 -9.62
CA LYS A 114 10.23 -6.97 -10.21
C LYS A 114 10.99 -5.75 -10.74
N GLU A 115 10.32 -4.86 -11.48
CA GLU A 115 10.94 -3.62 -11.98
C GLU A 115 11.45 -2.73 -10.83
N ILE A 116 10.68 -2.59 -9.75
CA ILE A 116 11.11 -1.87 -8.54
C ILE A 116 12.29 -2.57 -7.88
N ALA A 117 12.28 -3.90 -7.76
CA ALA A 117 13.39 -4.66 -7.21
C ALA A 117 14.66 -4.52 -8.07
N ASP A 118 14.55 -4.63 -9.38
CA ASP A 118 15.64 -4.43 -10.34
C ASP A 118 16.21 -3.01 -10.23
N LEU A 119 15.34 -2.01 -10.02
CA LEU A 119 15.75 -0.63 -9.78
C LEU A 119 16.41 -0.42 -8.40
N LEU A 120 16.10 -1.22 -7.39
CA LEU A 120 16.71 -1.15 -6.05
C LEU A 120 18.00 -1.96 -5.94
N THR A 121 18.23 -2.90 -6.86
CA THR A 121 19.45 -3.67 -6.91
C THR A 121 20.56 -2.76 -7.41
N PRO A 122 21.62 -2.48 -6.63
CA PRO A 122 22.72 -1.68 -7.13
C PRO A 122 23.39 -2.41 -8.30
N MET A 123 23.62 -1.70 -9.42
CA MET A 123 24.62 -2.06 -10.44
C MET A 123 26.01 -2.07 -9.78
N SER A 124 26.33 -3.07 -8.99
CA SER A 124 27.68 -3.30 -8.46
C SER A 124 27.86 -4.72 -7.90
N VAL A 125 27.22 -5.71 -8.53
CA VAL A 125 27.58 -7.13 -8.35
C VAL A 125 27.77 -7.77 -9.72
N PHE A 126 28.78 -7.27 -10.45
CA PHE A 126 29.55 -7.98 -11.47
C PHE A 126 31.00 -7.52 -11.37
#